data_AF-A0A8J6SYC8-F1
#
_entry.id   AF-A0A8J6SYC8-F1
#
_cell.length_a   1.000
_cell.length_b   1.000
_cell.length_c   1.000
_cell.angle_alpha   90.00
_cell.angle_beta   90.00
_cell.angle_gamma   90.00
#
_symmetry.space_group_name_H-M   'P 1'
#
loop_
_entity.id
_entity.type
_entity.pdbx_description
1 polymer ?
#
loop_
_entity_poly.entity_id
_entity_poly.type
_entity_poly.pdbx_seq_one_letter_code
_entity_poly.pdbx_strand_id
1 'polypeptide(L)'
;MTAKITVVGLGSGDENQLTLGIWSKLREATQLYLRTEDHPVIRFLRQNDVAFTTFDSIYEQEQDFAAVYEQITQHLVQVALTYNGEVVYAVPGHPCVAERTTLLLQERCAEKSIELVVLGGESFLDQAFLRFGFDPVEGFQLLDASGLSAQVLNPRMHTIIGQVYDSFTASDAKLALMEVYPDDYPVVIGHALGVTGKERIERVPLYELDRESGYGNLSLIYVPRTDREDLLNRSFVRLHEIVATLRSPEGCPWDREQTHSSLRKNLIEEMYEVLETIDEDDPDHMREELGDLLLQVLLHAQIEEEVGVFTVYDVVQTLNEKLIRRHPHVFGDKAAADAEEALANWHAIKRIEKENRGEDVQEASALDGIPRDLPALLKAWKLQKKAAAVGFDWASVDDVFAKVAEEIEELREELESPGSEGEAKRRGELGDLIFAVVNLARFLKVDPEEALALTNQKFSDRFHYIEQNIRLKGQEMDKTGIDELEFYWQEAKNVGKTEK
;
A
#
# COMPACT_ATOMS: atom_id res chain seq x y z
N MET A 1 -9.46 -6.50 52.80
CA MET A 1 -8.44 -5.67 52.13
C MET A 1 -8.52 -6.01 50.66
N THR A 2 -8.46 -5.01 49.79
CA THR A 2 -8.46 -5.23 48.34
C THR A 2 -7.14 -5.90 47.96
N ALA A 3 -7.18 -6.98 47.18
CA ALA A 3 -5.98 -7.60 46.64
C ALA A 3 -5.18 -6.57 45.83
N LYS A 4 -3.86 -6.56 45.98
CA LYS A 4 -3.00 -5.55 45.37
C LYS A 4 -1.77 -6.16 44.70
N ILE A 5 -1.52 -5.76 43.47
CA ILE A 5 -0.30 -6.07 42.71
C ILE A 5 0.42 -4.76 42.40
N THR A 6 1.71 -4.67 42.73
CA THR A 6 2.57 -3.58 42.27
C THR A 6 3.61 -4.11 41.30
N VAL A 7 3.62 -3.59 40.07
CA VAL A 7 4.68 -3.88 39.09
C VAL A 7 5.76 -2.81 39.19
N VAL A 8 7.02 -3.20 39.26
CA VAL A 8 8.18 -2.29 39.37
C VAL A 8 9.20 -2.57 38.26
N GLY A 9 9.82 -1.51 37.74
CA GLY A 9 10.90 -1.62 36.76
C GLY A 9 12.27 -1.70 37.43
N LEU A 10 13.10 -2.67 37.05
CA LEU A 10 14.46 -2.81 37.58
C LEU A 10 15.48 -1.91 36.88
N GLY A 11 15.08 -1.19 35.83
CA GLY A 11 16.03 -0.49 34.96
C GLY A 11 16.59 -1.40 33.87
N SER A 12 17.31 -0.84 32.90
CA SER A 12 17.94 -1.60 31.81
C SER A 12 19.34 -2.15 32.14
N GLY A 13 19.90 -1.75 33.28
CA GLY A 13 21.27 -2.04 33.67
C GLY A 13 21.45 -2.44 35.13
N ASP A 14 22.47 -1.91 35.77
CA ASP A 14 22.87 -2.27 37.14
C ASP A 14 22.14 -1.44 38.22
N GLU A 15 22.51 -1.64 39.48
CA GLU A 15 21.88 -0.99 40.63
C GLU A 15 21.87 0.55 40.56
N ASN A 16 22.73 1.19 39.77
CA ASN A 16 22.76 2.64 39.63
C ASN A 16 21.54 3.19 38.88
N GLN A 17 20.85 2.36 38.10
CA GLN A 17 19.62 2.72 37.39
C GLN A 17 18.36 2.46 38.23
N LEU A 18 18.51 1.87 39.42
CA LEU A 18 17.40 1.60 40.32
C LEU A 18 17.00 2.88 41.07
N THR A 19 15.77 3.35 40.87
CA THR A 19 15.30 4.53 41.61
C THR A 19 15.15 4.23 43.10
N LEU A 20 15.39 5.23 43.95
CA LEU A 20 15.25 5.08 45.40
C LEU A 20 13.86 4.59 45.84
N GLY A 21 12.81 5.01 45.12
CA GLY A 21 11.44 4.58 45.37
C GLY A 21 11.23 3.09 45.09
N ILE A 22 11.75 2.60 43.95
CA ILE A 22 11.70 1.17 43.60
C ILE A 22 12.54 0.36 44.59
N TRP A 23 13.74 0.83 44.95
CA TRP A 23 14.57 0.15 45.94
C TRP A 23 13.86 -0.05 47.29
N SER A 24 13.24 1.01 47.82
CA SER A 24 12.47 0.90 49.07
C SER A 24 11.35 -0.14 48.93
N LYS A 25 10.66 -0.14 47.78
CA LYS A 25 9.57 -1.07 47.49
C LYS A 25 10.02 -2.51 47.45
N LEU A 26 11.14 -2.80 46.78
CA LEU A 26 11.72 -4.14 46.69
C LEU A 26 12.14 -4.67 48.07
N ARG A 27 12.73 -3.82 48.91
CA ARG A 27 13.18 -4.20 50.26
C ARG A 27 12.03 -4.47 51.23
N GLU A 28 10.91 -3.77 51.08
CA GLU A 28 9.72 -3.93 51.93
C GLU A 28 8.80 -5.07 51.47
N ALA A 29 8.99 -5.58 50.25
CA ALA A 29 8.16 -6.60 49.66
C ALA A 29 8.29 -7.94 50.40
N THR A 30 7.16 -8.47 50.88
CA THR A 30 7.09 -9.81 51.48
C THR A 30 6.81 -10.89 50.43
N GLN A 31 6.15 -10.53 49.33
CA GLN A 31 5.86 -11.38 48.18
C GLN A 31 6.47 -10.73 46.93
N LEU A 32 7.75 -10.95 46.70
CA LEU A 32 8.49 -10.41 45.56
C LEU A 32 8.71 -11.49 44.50
N TYR A 33 8.19 -11.24 43.30
CA TYR A 33 8.38 -12.08 42.12
C TYR A 33 9.19 -11.31 41.08
N LEU A 34 10.15 -11.95 40.45
CA LEU A 34 10.94 -11.38 39.36
C LEU A 34 10.63 -12.13 38.08
N ARG A 35 10.55 -11.41 36.95
CA ARG A 35 10.35 -12.05 35.65
C ARG A 35 11.43 -13.08 35.34
N THR A 36 12.68 -12.75 35.65
CA THR A 36 13.87 -13.58 35.38
C THR A 36 15.00 -13.27 36.35
N GLU A 37 15.86 -14.25 36.62
CA GLU A 37 17.14 -14.06 37.29
C GLU A 37 18.23 -13.45 36.39
N ASP A 38 18.04 -13.43 35.07
CA ASP A 38 18.99 -12.88 34.12
C ASP A 38 18.87 -11.34 34.02
N HIS A 39 19.26 -10.66 35.10
CA HIS A 39 19.32 -9.20 35.15
C HIS A 39 20.46 -8.71 36.07
N PRO A 40 21.20 -7.63 35.72
CA PRO A 40 22.35 -7.19 36.52
C PRO A 40 22.02 -6.85 37.99
N VAL A 41 20.84 -6.24 38.24
CA VAL A 41 20.37 -5.87 39.60
C VAL A 41 20.19 -7.08 40.54
N ILE A 42 20.03 -8.30 40.03
CA ILE A 42 19.76 -9.49 40.86
C ILE A 42 20.91 -9.76 41.84
N ARG A 43 22.15 -9.52 41.41
CA ARG A 43 23.32 -9.66 42.28
C ARG A 43 23.24 -8.70 43.46
N PHE A 44 22.82 -7.46 43.22
CA PHE A 44 22.65 -6.45 44.26
C PHE A 44 21.52 -6.81 45.23
N LEU A 45 20.39 -7.33 44.74
CA LEU A 45 19.30 -7.81 45.60
C LEU A 45 19.76 -8.93 46.54
N ARG A 46 20.51 -9.91 46.02
CA ARG A 46 21.09 -11.00 46.82
C ARG A 46 22.09 -10.51 47.86
N GLN A 47 22.92 -9.52 47.51
CA GLN A 47 23.90 -8.93 48.44
C GLN A 47 23.25 -8.15 49.60
N ASN A 48 22.00 -7.74 49.45
CA ASN A 48 21.24 -6.99 50.45
C ASN A 48 20.12 -7.83 51.08
N ASP A 49 20.21 -9.16 51.01
CA ASP A 49 19.29 -10.12 51.64
C ASP A 49 17.80 -9.93 51.26
N VAL A 50 17.53 -9.43 50.04
CA VAL A 50 16.16 -9.32 49.53
C VAL A 50 15.71 -10.70 49.04
N ALA A 51 14.66 -11.24 49.68
CA ALA A 51 14.07 -12.51 49.28
C ALA A 51 13.14 -12.34 48.07
N PHE A 52 13.28 -13.20 47.07
CA PHE A 52 12.45 -13.18 45.86
C PHE A 52 12.25 -14.59 45.28
N THR A 53 11.23 -14.71 44.43
CA THR A 53 10.96 -15.88 43.59
C THR A 53 11.05 -15.46 42.13
N THR A 54 11.48 -16.34 41.22
CA THR A 54 11.52 -16.02 39.79
C THR A 54 10.66 -16.95 38.95
N PHE A 55 10.40 -16.54 37.71
CA PHE A 55 9.60 -17.30 36.75
C PHE A 55 10.43 -17.99 35.66
N ASP A 56 11.75 -18.09 35.80
CA ASP A 56 12.63 -18.70 34.80
C ASP A 56 12.21 -20.14 34.44
N SER A 57 11.67 -20.91 35.42
CA SER A 57 11.17 -22.27 35.16
C SER A 57 9.97 -22.33 34.21
N ILE A 58 9.20 -21.26 34.06
CA ILE A 58 8.07 -21.19 33.12
C ILE A 58 8.60 -21.07 31.68
N TYR A 59 9.69 -20.32 31.49
CA TYR A 59 10.35 -20.21 30.18
C TYR A 59 10.93 -21.55 29.70
N GLU A 60 11.29 -22.45 30.60
CA GLU A 60 11.76 -23.80 30.26
C GLU A 60 10.62 -24.78 29.88
N GLN A 61 9.38 -24.47 30.28
CA GLN A 61 8.23 -25.37 30.13
C GLN A 61 7.41 -25.06 28.87
N GLU A 62 7.34 -23.79 28.48
CA GLU A 62 6.52 -23.33 27.36
C GLU A 62 7.32 -23.21 26.06
N GLN A 63 6.64 -23.43 24.94
CA GLN A 63 7.26 -23.38 23.60
C GLN A 63 7.21 -21.99 22.96
N ASP A 64 6.34 -21.11 23.45
CA ASP A 64 6.18 -19.75 22.95
C ASP A 64 6.08 -18.71 24.08
N PHE A 65 6.51 -17.49 23.80
CA PHE A 65 6.54 -16.40 24.78
C PHE A 65 5.14 -15.93 25.21
N ALA A 66 4.13 -16.05 24.34
CA ALA A 66 2.78 -15.61 24.66
C ALA A 66 2.19 -16.46 25.80
N ALA A 67 2.38 -17.77 25.74
CA ALA A 67 1.99 -18.73 26.78
C ALA A 67 2.75 -18.46 28.09
N VAL A 68 4.05 -18.17 28.01
CA VAL A 68 4.85 -17.77 29.19
C VAL A 68 4.23 -16.57 29.89
N TYR A 69 3.96 -15.49 29.16
CA TYR A 69 3.40 -14.27 29.75
C TYR A 69 2.00 -14.50 30.34
N GLU A 70 1.19 -15.33 29.71
CA GLU A 70 -0.17 -15.67 30.17
C GLU A 70 -0.14 -16.45 31.49
N GLN A 71 0.79 -17.40 31.61
CA GLN A 71 0.98 -18.19 32.83
C GLN A 71 1.54 -17.37 33.98
N ILE A 72 2.56 -16.54 33.74
CA ILE A 72 3.08 -15.60 34.75
C ILE A 72 1.94 -14.72 35.28
N THR A 73 1.16 -14.13 34.36
CA THR A 73 0.02 -13.30 34.72
C THR A 73 -1.01 -14.06 35.55
N GLN A 74 -1.32 -15.31 35.17
CA GLN A 74 -2.29 -16.14 35.90
C GLN A 74 -1.80 -16.45 37.32
N HIS A 75 -0.52 -16.77 37.46
CA HIS A 75 0.12 -17.04 38.75
C HIS A 75 0.04 -15.82 39.67
N LEU A 76 0.47 -14.64 39.19
CA LEU A 76 0.46 -13.41 39.97
C LEU A 76 -0.94 -13.02 40.44
N VAL A 77 -1.94 -13.14 39.57
CA VAL A 77 -3.35 -12.92 39.90
C VAL A 77 -3.83 -13.90 40.96
N GLN A 78 -3.48 -15.19 40.83
CA GLN A 78 -3.88 -16.21 41.79
C GLN A 78 -3.26 -15.99 43.17
N VAL A 79 -1.98 -15.60 43.23
CA VAL A 79 -1.29 -15.25 44.48
C VAL A 79 -1.95 -14.02 45.11
N ALA A 80 -2.22 -12.97 44.33
CA ALA A 80 -2.83 -11.74 44.85
C ALA A 80 -4.24 -11.98 45.45
N LEU A 81 -5.03 -12.89 44.89
CA LEU A 81 -6.36 -13.24 45.41
C LEU A 81 -6.32 -14.07 46.70
N THR A 82 -5.23 -14.81 46.93
CA THR A 82 -5.09 -15.71 48.08
C THR A 82 -4.25 -15.10 49.21
N TYR A 83 -3.35 -14.17 48.88
CA TYR A 83 -2.48 -13.49 49.82
C TYR A 83 -3.13 -12.23 50.38
N ASN A 84 -3.18 -12.12 51.71
CA ASN A 84 -3.69 -10.92 52.38
C ASN A 84 -2.57 -9.87 52.53
N GLY A 85 -2.22 -9.23 51.42
CA GLY A 85 -1.18 -8.21 51.35
C GLY A 85 -0.89 -7.78 49.92
N GLU A 86 0.29 -7.18 49.71
CA GLU A 86 0.74 -6.70 48.41
C GLU A 86 1.69 -7.70 47.76
N VAL A 87 1.43 -8.04 46.51
CA VAL A 87 2.35 -8.77 45.64
C VAL A 87 3.16 -7.77 44.84
N VAL A 88 4.49 -7.88 44.87
CA VAL A 88 5.39 -7.05 44.07
C VAL A 88 5.95 -7.91 42.93
N TYR A 89 5.78 -7.46 41.70
CA TYR A 89 6.33 -8.09 40.51
C TYR A 89 7.36 -7.16 39.87
N ALA A 90 8.61 -7.60 39.75
CA ALA A 90 9.67 -6.81 39.16
C ALA A 90 10.05 -7.32 37.78
N VAL A 91 10.18 -6.40 36.84
CA VAL A 91 10.52 -6.68 35.45
C VAL A 91 11.79 -5.92 35.04
N PRO A 92 12.62 -6.48 34.15
CA PRO A 92 13.69 -5.73 33.48
C PRO A 92 13.15 -4.48 32.78
N GLY A 93 13.91 -3.39 32.81
CA GLY A 93 13.56 -2.13 32.15
C GLY A 93 12.38 -1.40 32.81
N HIS A 94 11.56 -0.77 31.98
CA HIS A 94 10.35 -0.07 32.41
C HIS A 94 9.12 -0.98 32.21
N PRO A 95 8.21 -1.10 33.19
CA PRO A 95 7.06 -2.01 33.09
C PRO A 95 6.04 -1.74 31.97
N CYS A 96 6.20 -0.65 31.23
CA CYS A 96 5.28 -0.22 30.17
C CYS A 96 5.96 -0.19 28.80
N VAL A 97 7.23 -0.58 28.72
CA VAL A 97 8.01 -0.55 27.48
C VAL A 97 8.39 -1.98 27.15
N ALA A 98 7.78 -2.52 26.07
CA ALA A 98 8.00 -3.90 25.62
C ALA A 98 7.81 -4.97 26.72
N GLU A 99 6.84 -4.78 27.61
CA GLU A 99 6.54 -5.70 28.71
C GLU A 99 5.09 -6.20 28.63
N ARG A 100 4.92 -7.40 28.07
CA ARG A 100 3.60 -7.99 27.80
C ARG A 100 2.86 -8.39 29.08
N THR A 101 3.56 -8.86 30.12
CA THR A 101 2.91 -9.28 31.37
C THR A 101 2.21 -8.12 32.07
N THR A 102 2.76 -6.91 32.03
CA THR A 102 2.10 -5.72 32.61
C THR A 102 0.78 -5.40 31.91
N LEU A 103 0.72 -5.51 30.57
CA LEU A 103 -0.51 -5.29 29.81
C LEU A 103 -1.58 -6.31 30.18
N LEU A 104 -1.21 -7.60 30.23
CA LEU A 104 -2.14 -8.66 30.63
C LEU A 104 -2.63 -8.50 32.08
N LEU A 105 -1.78 -8.01 32.99
CA LEU A 105 -2.17 -7.67 34.35
C LEU A 105 -3.16 -6.50 34.38
N GLN A 106 -3.00 -5.47 33.54
CA GLN A 106 -3.95 -4.36 33.46
C GLN A 106 -5.35 -4.85 33.09
N GLU A 107 -5.45 -5.74 32.10
CA GLU A 107 -6.71 -6.35 31.67
C GLU A 107 -7.32 -7.21 32.78
N ARG A 108 -6.57 -8.18 33.31
CA ARG A 108 -7.10 -9.17 34.27
C ARG A 108 -7.36 -8.62 35.67
N CYS A 109 -6.56 -7.66 36.14
CA CYS A 109 -6.79 -7.04 37.44
C CYS A 109 -8.09 -6.23 37.45
N ALA A 110 -8.41 -5.56 36.34
CA ALA A 110 -9.66 -4.83 36.18
C ALA A 110 -10.89 -5.74 36.31
N GLU A 111 -10.85 -6.93 35.72
CA GLU A 111 -11.94 -7.92 35.81
C GLU A 111 -12.13 -8.47 37.23
N LYS A 112 -11.04 -8.62 38.00
CA LYS A 112 -11.02 -9.32 39.30
C LYS A 112 -10.98 -8.38 40.51
N SER A 113 -11.19 -7.08 40.31
CA SER A 113 -11.15 -6.06 41.36
C SER A 113 -9.84 -6.08 42.17
N ILE A 114 -8.72 -6.34 41.50
CA ILE A 114 -7.38 -6.26 42.07
C ILE A 114 -6.83 -4.86 41.80
N GLU A 115 -6.33 -4.18 42.82
CA GLU A 115 -5.64 -2.89 42.64
C GLU A 115 -4.27 -3.15 41.97
N LEU A 116 -4.10 -2.64 40.75
CA LEU A 116 -2.83 -2.68 40.03
C LEU A 116 -2.13 -1.33 40.13
N VAL A 117 -0.92 -1.32 40.67
CA VAL A 117 -0.04 -0.14 40.70
C VAL A 117 1.16 -0.42 39.83
N VAL A 118 1.48 0.48 38.91
CA VAL A 118 2.69 0.39 38.09
C VAL A 118 3.64 1.50 38.49
N LEU A 119 4.82 1.14 38.97
CA LEU A 119 5.91 2.06 39.30
C LEU A 119 6.95 1.99 38.19
N GLY A 120 7.13 3.09 37.48
CA GLY A 120 8.10 3.21 36.39
C GLY A 120 9.53 2.94 36.85
N GLY A 121 10.42 2.72 35.88
CA GLY A 121 11.86 2.55 36.06
C GLY A 121 12.59 3.08 34.83
N GLU A 122 13.92 3.11 34.85
CA GLU A 122 14.68 3.54 33.67
C GLU A 122 14.45 2.57 32.51
N SER A 123 14.03 3.10 31.35
CA SER A 123 13.89 2.30 30.13
C SER A 123 15.24 2.23 29.42
N PHE A 124 15.44 1.21 28.58
CA PHE A 124 16.58 1.18 27.65
C PHE A 124 16.58 2.38 26.69
N LEU A 125 15.44 3.06 26.52
CA LEU A 125 15.29 4.21 25.64
C LEU A 125 16.18 5.39 26.04
N ASP A 126 16.32 5.68 27.34
CA ASP A 126 17.17 6.79 27.79
C ASP A 126 18.64 6.52 27.42
N GLN A 127 19.09 5.27 27.62
CA GLN A 127 20.41 4.84 27.19
C GLN A 127 20.56 4.83 25.67
N ALA A 128 19.53 4.42 24.93
CA ALA A 128 19.54 4.45 23.48
C ALA A 128 19.66 5.88 22.94
N PHE A 129 18.89 6.84 23.45
CA PHE A 129 18.99 8.26 23.07
C PHE A 129 20.38 8.81 23.35
N LEU A 130 20.91 8.53 24.55
CA LEU A 130 22.23 8.97 24.98
C LEU A 130 23.37 8.37 24.14
N ARG A 131 23.29 7.08 23.82
CA ARG A 131 24.37 6.32 23.16
C ARG A 131 24.33 6.41 21.64
N PHE A 132 23.14 6.37 21.06
CA PHE A 132 22.96 6.58 19.62
C PHE A 132 23.02 8.06 19.25
N GLY A 133 22.80 8.95 20.22
CA GLY A 133 23.07 10.38 20.08
C GLY A 133 22.02 11.12 19.26
N PHE A 134 20.74 10.86 19.50
CA PHE A 134 19.65 11.57 18.84
C PHE A 134 18.64 12.16 19.84
N ASP A 135 18.02 13.27 19.45
CA ASP A 135 16.92 13.87 20.20
C ASP A 135 15.58 13.27 19.73
N PRO A 136 14.79 12.64 20.61
CA PRO A 136 13.49 12.07 20.22
C PRO A 136 12.49 13.11 19.70
N VAL A 137 12.68 14.42 19.98
CA VAL A 137 11.87 15.52 19.41
C VAL A 137 12.02 15.62 17.89
N GLU A 138 13.15 15.15 17.33
CA GLU A 138 13.36 15.10 15.87
C GLU A 138 12.44 14.09 15.15
N GLY A 139 11.73 13.26 15.91
CA GLY A 139 10.89 12.19 15.41
C GLY A 139 11.51 10.83 15.73
N PHE A 140 10.78 10.03 16.50
CA PHE A 140 11.21 8.72 16.98
C PHE A 140 10.09 7.68 16.88
N GLN A 141 10.45 6.45 16.52
CA GLN A 141 9.59 5.28 16.60
C GLN A 141 10.29 4.10 17.29
N LEU A 142 9.55 3.41 18.15
CA LEU A 142 9.94 2.15 18.76
C LEU A 142 9.13 1.02 18.13
N LEU A 143 9.80 0.08 17.48
CA LEU A 143 9.20 -1.06 16.81
C LEU A 143 9.67 -2.38 17.41
N ASP A 144 8.90 -3.44 17.16
CA ASP A 144 9.19 -4.81 17.53
C ASP A 144 9.74 -5.55 16.30
N ALA A 145 10.87 -6.25 16.44
CA ALA A 145 11.45 -7.02 15.35
C ALA A 145 10.51 -8.12 14.83
N SER A 146 9.70 -8.74 15.69
CA SER A 146 8.80 -9.85 15.32
C SER A 146 7.59 -9.42 14.46
N GLY A 147 7.22 -8.15 14.53
CA GLY A 147 6.11 -7.57 13.76
C GLY A 147 6.56 -6.54 12.73
N LEU A 148 7.85 -6.51 12.40
CA LEU A 148 8.40 -5.49 11.51
C LEU A 148 7.97 -5.73 10.07
N SER A 149 7.55 -4.67 9.39
CA SER A 149 7.23 -4.70 7.97
C SER A 149 7.60 -3.37 7.31
N ALA A 150 7.74 -3.35 5.99
CA ALA A 150 8.09 -2.14 5.26
C ALA A 150 7.06 -1.01 5.44
N GLN A 151 5.78 -1.35 5.65
CA GLN A 151 4.69 -0.37 5.71
C GLN A 151 4.70 0.48 6.99
N VAL A 152 5.33 -0.01 8.07
CA VAL A 152 5.44 0.75 9.34
C VAL A 152 6.73 1.58 9.42
N LEU A 153 7.67 1.37 8.49
CA LEU A 153 8.93 2.10 8.47
C LEU A 153 8.77 3.51 7.89
N ASN A 154 9.46 4.46 8.50
CA ASN A 154 9.46 5.85 8.05
C ASN A 154 10.90 6.40 8.11
N PRO A 155 11.58 6.58 6.96
CA PRO A 155 12.95 7.09 6.92
C PRO A 155 13.15 8.47 7.55
N ARG A 156 12.08 9.26 7.72
CA ARG A 156 12.14 10.59 8.37
C ARG A 156 12.25 10.50 9.90
N MET A 157 12.07 9.33 10.48
CA MET A 157 12.04 9.10 11.92
C MET A 157 13.23 8.25 12.35
N HIS A 158 13.80 8.57 13.50
CA HIS A 158 14.75 7.67 14.18
C HIS A 158 14.00 6.41 14.58
N THR A 159 14.51 5.24 14.20
CA THR A 159 13.83 3.97 14.44
C THR A 159 14.68 3.12 15.37
N ILE A 160 14.14 2.78 16.55
CA ILE A 160 14.71 1.72 17.40
C ILE A 160 13.82 0.49 17.24
N ILE A 161 14.43 -0.63 16.91
CA ILE A 161 13.80 -1.94 16.83
C ILE A 161 14.31 -2.75 18.02
N GLY A 162 13.40 -3.09 18.92
CA GLY A 162 13.68 -3.92 20.09
C GLY A 162 13.39 -5.41 19.84
N GLN A 163 13.56 -6.21 20.88
CA GLN A 163 13.25 -7.65 20.87
C GLN A 163 14.04 -8.44 19.81
N VAL A 164 15.32 -8.09 19.60
CA VAL A 164 16.19 -8.77 18.64
C VAL A 164 16.93 -9.91 19.35
N TYR A 165 16.23 -11.04 19.52
CA TYR A 165 16.68 -12.14 20.38
C TYR A 165 17.83 -12.95 19.81
N ASP A 166 17.89 -13.10 18.49
CA ASP A 166 18.86 -13.94 17.81
C ASP A 166 19.11 -13.45 16.38
N SER A 167 20.02 -14.14 15.67
CA SER A 167 20.35 -13.85 14.28
C SER A 167 19.19 -14.07 13.31
N PHE A 168 18.22 -14.93 13.66
CA PHE A 168 17.05 -15.18 12.82
C PHE A 168 16.11 -13.97 12.85
N THR A 169 15.82 -13.48 14.06
CA THR A 169 15.04 -12.25 14.28
C THR A 169 15.74 -11.04 13.66
N ALA A 170 17.06 -10.95 13.75
CA ALA A 170 17.85 -9.92 13.07
C ALA A 170 17.75 -10.02 11.54
N SER A 171 17.71 -11.23 10.98
CA SER A 171 17.51 -11.47 9.55
C SER A 171 16.13 -11.04 9.08
N ASP A 172 15.06 -11.34 9.83
CA ASP A 172 13.72 -10.88 9.49
C ASP A 172 13.64 -9.35 9.51
N ALA A 173 14.22 -8.72 10.54
CA ALA A 173 14.31 -7.27 10.62
C ALA A 173 15.10 -6.67 9.44
N LYS A 174 16.22 -7.31 9.06
CA LYS A 174 17.02 -6.92 7.89
C LYS A 174 16.20 -6.93 6.61
N LEU A 175 15.47 -8.01 6.34
CA LEU A 175 14.68 -8.15 5.12
C LEU A 175 13.60 -7.05 5.03
N ALA A 176 12.88 -6.78 6.12
CA ALA A 176 11.89 -5.70 6.16
C ALA A 176 12.52 -4.31 5.95
N LEU A 177 13.71 -4.07 6.52
CA LEU A 177 14.46 -2.83 6.29
C LEU A 177 14.93 -2.70 4.83
N MET A 178 15.38 -3.78 4.19
CA MET A 178 15.90 -3.75 2.82
C MET A 178 14.83 -3.45 1.75
N GLU A 179 13.54 -3.60 2.07
CA GLU A 179 12.45 -3.14 1.20
C GLU A 179 12.41 -1.61 1.07
N VAL A 180 12.89 -0.90 2.09
CA VAL A 180 12.84 0.56 2.21
C VAL A 180 14.22 1.20 2.00
N TYR A 181 15.24 0.64 2.64
CA TYR A 181 16.60 1.15 2.66
C TYR A 181 17.52 0.34 1.72
N PRO A 182 18.54 0.98 1.10
CA PRO A 182 19.60 0.29 0.38
C PRO A 182 20.31 -0.74 1.25
N ASP A 183 20.86 -1.76 0.63
CA ASP A 183 21.58 -2.83 1.30
C ASP A 183 22.82 -2.33 2.08
N ASP A 184 23.47 -1.28 1.60
CA ASP A 184 24.62 -0.63 2.24
C ASP A 184 24.24 0.44 3.28
N TYR A 185 22.95 0.66 3.55
CA TYR A 185 22.50 1.70 4.46
C TYR A 185 23.05 1.47 5.88
N PRO A 186 23.64 2.48 6.54
CA PRO A 186 24.26 2.30 7.85
C PRO A 186 23.19 2.11 8.93
N VAL A 187 23.28 0.99 9.65
CA VAL A 187 22.50 0.71 10.85
C VAL A 187 23.42 0.52 12.04
N VAL A 188 22.88 0.66 13.25
CA VAL A 188 23.64 0.50 14.49
C VAL A 188 23.00 -0.61 15.32
N ILE A 189 23.81 -1.53 15.80
CA ILE A 189 23.42 -2.57 16.74
C ILE A 189 23.91 -2.16 18.12
N GLY A 190 23.02 -2.11 19.09
CA GLY A 190 23.34 -1.83 20.49
C GLY A 190 23.04 -3.04 21.35
N HIS A 191 24.03 -3.53 22.10
CA HIS A 191 23.87 -4.60 23.08
C HIS A 191 24.11 -4.05 24.48
N ALA A 192 23.20 -4.36 25.41
CA ALA A 192 23.32 -4.05 26.83
C ALA A 192 23.73 -2.58 27.09
N LEU A 193 23.02 -1.64 26.42
CA LEU A 193 23.29 -0.21 26.52
C LEU A 193 23.22 0.26 27.98
N GLY A 194 24.22 1.04 28.40
CA GLY A 194 24.33 1.53 29.77
C GLY A 194 24.90 0.52 30.78
N VAL A 195 25.22 -0.71 30.38
CA VAL A 195 25.77 -1.74 31.27
C VAL A 195 27.29 -1.79 31.21
N THR A 196 27.95 -1.33 32.27
CA THR A 196 29.41 -1.26 32.35
C THR A 196 30.06 -2.61 32.09
N GLY A 197 30.96 -2.67 31.11
CA GLY A 197 31.73 -3.88 30.76
C GLY A 197 30.95 -4.93 29.94
N LYS A 198 29.67 -4.68 29.62
CA LYS A 198 28.86 -5.51 28.71
C LYS A 198 28.34 -4.73 27.49
N GLU A 199 28.31 -3.40 27.56
CA GLU A 199 27.90 -2.53 26.46
C GLU A 199 28.74 -2.77 25.21
N ARG A 200 28.06 -2.96 24.08
CA ARG A 200 28.68 -3.03 22.75
C ARG A 200 27.82 -2.27 21.74
N ILE A 201 28.43 -1.44 20.92
CA ILE A 201 27.76 -0.65 19.89
C ILE A 201 28.53 -0.85 18.58
N GLU A 202 27.86 -1.41 17.58
CA GLU A 202 28.44 -1.77 16.29
C GLU A 202 27.68 -1.05 15.18
N ARG A 203 28.38 -0.32 14.32
CA ARG A 203 27.79 0.29 13.12
C ARG A 203 28.14 -0.59 11.94
N VAL A 204 27.13 -1.12 11.27
CA VAL A 204 27.27 -2.06 10.15
C VAL A 204 26.41 -1.61 8.98
N PRO A 205 26.78 -1.94 7.73
CA PRO A 205 25.84 -1.83 6.62
C PRO A 205 24.68 -2.82 6.81
N LEU A 206 23.50 -2.47 6.31
CA LEU A 206 22.28 -3.24 6.52
C LEU A 206 22.42 -4.71 6.09
N TYR A 207 23.14 -5.01 5.01
CA TYR A 207 23.36 -6.40 4.56
C TYR A 207 24.17 -7.28 5.53
N GLU A 208 24.90 -6.69 6.48
CA GLU A 208 25.66 -7.40 7.53
C GLU A 208 24.90 -7.55 8.84
N LEU A 209 23.70 -6.97 8.94
CA LEU A 209 22.92 -6.92 10.18
C LEU A 209 22.78 -8.31 10.83
N ASP A 210 22.40 -9.34 10.09
CA ASP A 210 22.22 -10.71 10.59
C ASP A 210 23.52 -11.53 10.71
N ARG A 211 24.66 -10.98 10.29
CA ARG A 211 25.98 -11.63 10.38
C ARG A 211 26.68 -11.36 11.70
N GLU A 212 26.25 -10.32 12.41
CA GLU A 212 26.76 -10.00 13.73
C GLU A 212 26.31 -11.04 14.78
N SER A 213 27.17 -11.26 15.77
CA SER A 213 26.97 -12.29 16.78
C SER A 213 26.63 -11.70 18.15
N GLY A 214 25.97 -12.45 19.02
CA GLY A 214 25.68 -11.99 20.38
C GLY A 214 24.41 -11.15 20.52
N TYR A 215 23.47 -11.32 19.58
CA TYR A 215 22.06 -10.99 19.80
C TYR A 215 21.49 -11.68 21.04
N GLY A 216 20.44 -11.10 21.61
CA GLY A 216 19.86 -11.51 22.88
C GLY A 216 18.92 -10.45 23.45
N ASN A 217 18.40 -10.70 24.64
CA ASN A 217 17.32 -9.92 25.29
C ASN A 217 17.58 -8.40 25.42
N LEU A 218 18.84 -7.97 25.39
CA LEU A 218 19.25 -6.56 25.52
C LEU A 218 19.81 -5.98 24.21
N SER A 219 19.46 -6.58 23.07
CA SER A 219 19.91 -6.15 21.75
C SER A 219 18.86 -5.29 21.07
N LEU A 220 19.32 -4.19 20.48
CA LEU A 220 18.52 -3.20 19.78
C LEU A 220 19.15 -2.95 18.42
N ILE A 221 18.32 -2.69 17.41
CA ILE A 221 18.76 -2.14 16.13
C ILE A 221 18.29 -0.69 16.08
N TYR A 222 19.19 0.21 15.75
CA TYR A 222 18.91 1.61 15.52
C TYR A 222 19.16 1.94 14.05
N VAL A 223 18.12 2.48 13.41
CA VAL A 223 18.17 3.01 12.06
C VAL A 223 18.05 4.53 12.18
N PRO A 224 19.12 5.28 11.86
CA PRO A 224 19.09 6.73 11.95
C PRO A 224 18.10 7.30 10.93
N ARG A 225 17.41 8.38 11.33
CA ARG A 225 16.62 9.17 10.38
C ARG A 225 17.51 9.67 9.24
N THR A 226 16.91 9.92 8.09
CA THR A 226 17.62 10.46 6.94
C THR A 226 16.78 11.45 6.16
N ASP A 227 17.47 12.45 5.64
CA ASP A 227 16.91 13.45 4.73
C ASP A 227 17.33 13.16 3.28
N ARG A 228 17.84 11.94 2.99
CA ARG A 228 18.20 11.46 1.66
C ARG A 228 16.99 11.46 0.72
N GLU A 229 17.04 12.29 -0.32
CA GLU A 229 15.93 12.46 -1.26
C GLU A 229 15.53 11.15 -1.96
N ASP A 230 16.49 10.30 -2.31
CA ASP A 230 16.23 9.01 -2.98
C ASP A 230 15.32 8.08 -2.16
N LEU A 231 15.42 8.14 -0.83
CA LEU A 231 14.57 7.36 0.08
C LEU A 231 13.22 8.04 0.33
N LEU A 232 13.22 9.37 0.41
CA LEU A 232 11.99 10.13 0.62
C LEU A 232 11.07 10.14 -0.61
N ASN A 233 11.64 10.07 -1.81
CA ASN A 233 10.89 10.10 -3.07
C ASN A 233 10.04 8.84 -3.31
N ARG A 234 10.24 7.77 -2.53
CA ARG A 234 9.37 6.57 -2.54
C ARG A 234 8.08 6.76 -1.72
N SER A 235 7.89 7.91 -1.08
CA SER A 235 6.75 8.20 -0.22
C SER A 235 5.61 8.90 -0.96
N PHE A 236 4.39 8.41 -0.79
CA PHE A 236 3.19 9.08 -1.28
C PHE A 236 3.00 10.47 -0.67
N VAL A 237 3.35 10.64 0.62
CA VAL A 237 3.30 11.95 1.29
C VAL A 237 4.23 12.94 0.60
N ARG A 238 5.42 12.49 0.19
CA ARG A 238 6.37 13.32 -0.54
C ARG A 238 5.83 13.74 -1.91
N LEU A 239 5.17 12.84 -2.63
CA LEU A 239 4.51 13.15 -3.89
C LEU A 239 3.41 14.21 -3.72
N HIS A 240 2.56 14.07 -2.70
CA HIS A 240 1.54 15.08 -2.36
C HIS A 240 2.17 16.45 -2.04
N GLU A 241 3.22 16.49 -1.22
CA GLU A 241 3.99 17.72 -0.92
C GLU A 241 4.55 18.40 -2.18
N ILE A 242 5.10 17.61 -3.11
CA ILE A 242 5.67 18.12 -4.36
C ILE A 242 4.57 18.74 -5.20
N VAL A 243 3.44 18.05 -5.42
CA VAL A 243 2.33 18.57 -6.24
C VAL A 243 1.72 19.83 -5.61
N ALA A 244 1.55 19.86 -4.29
CA ALA A 244 1.10 21.05 -3.57
C ALA A 244 2.09 22.23 -3.74
N THR A 245 3.40 21.95 -3.72
CA THR A 245 4.44 22.96 -3.96
C THR A 245 4.41 23.47 -5.40
N LEU A 246 4.24 22.60 -6.39
CA LEU A 246 4.16 22.98 -7.81
C LEU A 246 3.01 23.94 -8.08
N ARG A 247 1.87 23.76 -7.39
CA ARG A 247 0.69 24.62 -7.56
C ARG A 247 0.61 25.80 -6.58
N SER A 248 1.58 25.95 -5.68
CA SER A 248 1.61 27.05 -4.72
C SER A 248 1.78 28.43 -5.40
N PRO A 249 1.54 29.55 -4.68
CA PRO A 249 1.80 30.89 -5.21
C PRO A 249 3.24 31.09 -5.70
N GLU A 250 4.20 30.45 -5.04
CA GLU A 250 5.63 30.46 -5.39
C GLU A 250 6.04 29.31 -6.35
N GLY A 251 5.11 28.43 -6.70
CA GLY A 251 5.32 27.25 -7.53
C GLY A 251 5.43 27.52 -9.04
N CYS A 252 5.23 26.47 -9.82
CA CYS A 252 5.29 26.49 -11.27
C CYS A 252 4.06 27.22 -11.86
N PRO A 253 4.26 28.27 -12.69
CA PRO A 253 3.14 29.00 -13.29
C PRO A 253 2.25 28.12 -14.18
N TRP A 254 2.84 27.16 -14.90
CA TRP A 254 2.11 26.27 -15.79
C TRP A 254 1.20 25.30 -15.02
N ASP A 255 1.71 24.71 -13.94
CA ASP A 255 0.92 23.82 -13.08
C ASP A 255 -0.22 24.57 -12.41
N ARG A 256 0.03 25.78 -11.90
CA ARG A 256 -0.98 26.60 -11.23
C ARG A 256 -2.13 27.03 -12.16
N GLU A 257 -1.84 27.28 -13.43
CA GLU A 257 -2.87 27.65 -14.42
C GLU A 257 -3.77 26.47 -14.84
N GLN A 258 -3.40 25.23 -14.50
CA GLN A 258 -4.21 24.06 -14.84
C GLN A 258 -5.55 24.04 -14.11
N THR A 259 -6.57 23.58 -14.83
CA THR A 259 -7.94 23.34 -14.36
C THR A 259 -8.35 21.91 -14.72
N HIS A 260 -9.44 21.39 -14.14
CA HIS A 260 -9.96 20.07 -14.54
C HIS A 260 -10.19 19.95 -16.05
N SER A 261 -10.66 21.03 -16.68
CA SER A 261 -10.93 21.06 -18.11
C SER A 261 -9.67 21.00 -18.96
N SER A 262 -8.58 21.67 -18.55
CA SER A 262 -7.32 21.67 -19.30
C SER A 262 -6.57 20.35 -19.15
N LEU A 263 -6.64 19.70 -17.98
CA LEU A 263 -6.00 18.42 -17.70
C LEU A 263 -6.67 17.21 -18.37
N ARG A 264 -7.94 17.34 -18.79
CA ARG A 264 -8.70 16.25 -19.42
C ARG A 264 -7.98 15.60 -20.60
N LYS A 265 -7.31 16.41 -21.43
CA LYS A 265 -6.62 15.91 -22.62
C LYS A 265 -5.44 15.02 -22.20
N ASN A 266 -4.58 15.54 -21.32
CA ASN A 266 -3.42 14.84 -20.81
C ASN A 266 -3.84 13.54 -20.11
N LEU A 267 -4.88 13.55 -19.27
CA LEU A 267 -5.39 12.31 -18.64
C LEU A 267 -5.80 11.23 -19.65
N ILE A 268 -6.32 11.61 -20.81
CA ILE A 268 -6.63 10.65 -21.88
C ILE A 268 -5.32 10.18 -22.54
N GLU A 269 -4.39 11.08 -22.81
CA GLU A 269 -3.07 10.76 -23.39
C GLU A 269 -2.30 9.78 -22.49
N GLU A 270 -2.09 10.08 -21.20
CA GLU A 270 -1.39 9.18 -20.26
C GLU A 270 -2.08 7.81 -20.15
N MET A 271 -3.41 7.77 -20.26
CA MET A 271 -4.14 6.49 -20.25
C MET A 271 -3.79 5.64 -21.47
N TYR A 272 -3.67 6.24 -22.66
CA TYR A 272 -3.28 5.50 -23.87
C TYR A 272 -1.80 5.13 -23.86
N GLU A 273 -0.92 5.97 -23.29
CA GLU A 273 0.51 5.65 -23.13
C GLU A 273 0.68 4.45 -22.18
N VAL A 274 -0.04 4.40 -21.05
CA VAL A 274 -0.10 3.19 -20.21
C VAL A 274 -0.56 1.96 -21.00
N LEU A 275 -1.58 2.08 -21.86
CA LEU A 275 -2.05 0.95 -22.68
C LEU A 275 -0.98 0.47 -23.67
N GLU A 276 -0.24 1.38 -24.28
CA GLU A 276 0.90 1.07 -25.17
C GLU A 276 1.96 0.26 -24.42
N THR A 277 2.33 0.65 -23.19
CA THR A 277 3.32 -0.12 -22.40
C THR A 277 2.88 -1.54 -22.05
N ILE A 278 1.56 -1.79 -21.95
CA ILE A 278 1.00 -3.13 -21.73
C ILE A 278 1.12 -3.97 -23.00
N ASP A 279 0.85 -3.38 -24.16
CA ASP A 279 0.96 -4.06 -25.45
C ASP A 279 2.42 -4.39 -25.81
N GLU A 280 3.36 -3.56 -25.38
CA GLU A 280 4.81 -3.71 -25.62
C GLU A 280 5.54 -4.61 -24.61
N ASP A 281 4.90 -5.00 -23.50
CA ASP A 281 5.52 -5.74 -22.37
C ASP A 281 6.79 -5.03 -21.83
N ASP A 282 6.76 -3.69 -21.75
CA ASP A 282 7.85 -2.86 -21.24
C ASP A 282 7.57 -2.39 -19.80
N PRO A 283 8.08 -3.10 -18.76
CA PRO A 283 7.82 -2.76 -17.37
C PRO A 283 8.53 -1.48 -16.91
N ASP A 284 9.63 -1.08 -17.56
CA ASP A 284 10.37 0.12 -17.18
C ASP A 284 9.61 1.37 -17.66
N HIS A 285 9.12 1.35 -18.89
CA HIS A 285 8.25 2.39 -19.43
C HIS A 285 6.89 2.41 -18.72
N MET A 286 6.29 1.24 -18.45
CA MET A 286 5.03 1.15 -17.69
C MET A 286 5.11 1.84 -16.32
N ARG A 287 6.26 1.79 -15.64
CA ARG A 287 6.46 2.48 -14.37
C ARG A 287 6.39 4.00 -14.52
N GLU A 288 6.93 4.53 -15.61
CA GLU A 288 6.91 5.97 -15.93
C GLU A 288 5.47 6.42 -16.21
N GLU A 289 4.78 5.74 -17.13
CA GLU A 289 3.41 6.07 -17.54
C GLU A 289 2.38 5.91 -16.42
N LEU A 290 2.51 4.88 -15.56
CA LEU A 290 1.68 4.76 -14.36
C LEU A 290 1.94 5.90 -13.37
N GLY A 291 3.17 6.43 -13.34
CA GLY A 291 3.55 7.61 -12.56
C GLY A 291 2.86 8.87 -13.07
N ASP A 292 2.83 9.07 -14.38
CA ASP A 292 2.17 10.23 -15.01
C ASP A 292 0.64 10.15 -14.88
N LEU A 293 0.05 8.95 -15.04
CA LEU A 293 -1.36 8.75 -14.75
C LEU A 293 -1.70 9.04 -13.27
N LEU A 294 -0.82 8.66 -12.34
CA LEU A 294 -0.96 8.99 -10.92
C LEU A 294 -0.85 10.51 -10.68
N LEU A 295 0.07 11.20 -11.36
CA LEU A 295 0.20 12.66 -11.31
C LEU A 295 -1.10 13.35 -11.71
N GLN A 296 -1.79 12.87 -12.75
CA GLN A 296 -3.10 13.43 -13.15
C GLN A 296 -4.14 13.33 -12.01
N VAL A 297 -4.17 12.21 -11.27
CA VAL A 297 -5.05 12.05 -10.10
C VAL A 297 -4.71 13.06 -9.01
N LEU A 298 -3.42 13.24 -8.71
CA LEU A 298 -2.97 14.21 -7.71
C LEU A 298 -3.26 15.65 -8.11
N LEU A 299 -3.07 16.04 -9.38
CA LEU A 299 -3.37 17.39 -9.85
C LEU A 299 -4.86 17.72 -9.69
N HIS A 300 -5.76 16.79 -10.04
CA HIS A 300 -7.19 16.98 -9.81
C HIS A 300 -7.55 17.09 -8.34
N ALA A 301 -6.96 16.24 -7.48
CA ALA A 301 -7.19 16.31 -6.04
C ALA A 301 -6.64 17.62 -5.43
N GLN A 302 -5.49 18.09 -5.90
CA GLN A 302 -4.88 19.34 -5.45
C GLN A 302 -5.72 20.56 -5.83
N ILE A 303 -6.32 20.59 -7.02
CA ILE A 303 -7.26 21.66 -7.43
C ILE A 303 -8.47 21.73 -6.49
N GLU A 304 -9.00 20.58 -6.06
CA GLU A 304 -10.15 20.51 -5.15
C GLU A 304 -9.76 20.82 -3.69
N GLU A 305 -8.53 20.49 -3.31
CA GLU A 305 -7.96 20.84 -2.00
C GLU A 305 -7.77 22.35 -1.87
N GLU A 306 -7.35 23.04 -2.94
CA GLU A 306 -7.20 24.51 -3.00
C GLU A 306 -8.52 25.25 -2.75
N VAL A 307 -9.66 24.65 -3.13
CA VAL A 307 -11.01 25.22 -2.89
C VAL A 307 -11.71 24.62 -1.66
N GLY A 308 -11.04 23.74 -0.92
CA GLY A 308 -11.51 23.16 0.34
C GLY A 308 -12.64 22.14 0.18
N VAL A 309 -12.71 21.43 -0.95
CA VAL A 309 -13.77 20.44 -1.23
C VAL A 309 -13.35 19.04 -0.78
N PHE A 310 -12.21 18.54 -1.27
CA PHE A 310 -11.62 17.27 -0.83
C PHE A 310 -10.11 17.25 -1.10
N THR A 311 -9.41 16.30 -0.48
CA THR A 311 -7.98 16.06 -0.64
C THR A 311 -7.71 14.71 -1.31
N VAL A 312 -6.46 14.45 -1.72
CA VAL A 312 -6.08 13.13 -2.25
C VAL A 312 -6.30 12.01 -1.21
N TYR A 313 -6.23 12.32 0.09
CA TYR A 313 -6.50 11.36 1.15
C TYR A 313 -7.98 10.94 1.19
N ASP A 314 -8.91 11.84 0.86
CA ASP A 314 -10.34 11.51 0.74
C ASP A 314 -10.62 10.59 -0.45
N VAL A 315 -9.86 10.77 -1.55
CA VAL A 315 -9.90 9.85 -2.72
C VAL A 315 -9.44 8.46 -2.31
N VAL A 316 -8.29 8.35 -1.61
CA VAL A 316 -7.75 7.08 -1.10
C VAL A 316 -8.69 6.43 -0.09
N GLN A 317 -9.26 7.20 0.84
CA GLN A 317 -10.24 6.69 1.81
C GLN A 317 -11.46 6.12 1.10
N THR A 318 -12.03 6.86 0.15
CA THR A 318 -13.20 6.41 -0.63
C THR A 318 -12.90 5.13 -1.39
N LEU A 319 -11.69 5.00 -1.95
CA LEU A 319 -11.24 3.78 -2.62
C LEU A 319 -11.08 2.61 -1.63
N ASN A 320 -10.41 2.82 -0.50
CA ASN A 320 -10.17 1.80 0.51
C ASN A 320 -11.48 1.25 1.07
N GLU A 321 -12.40 2.11 1.51
CA GLU A 321 -13.71 1.70 2.00
C GLU A 321 -14.49 0.89 0.96
N LYS A 322 -14.42 1.31 -0.31
CA LYS A 322 -15.05 0.60 -1.43
C LYS A 322 -14.39 -0.75 -1.70
N LEU A 323 -13.07 -0.85 -1.65
CA LEU A 323 -12.35 -2.12 -1.86
C LEU A 323 -12.62 -3.10 -0.73
N ILE A 324 -12.51 -2.66 0.54
CA ILE A 324 -12.82 -3.48 1.73
C ILE A 324 -14.26 -4.00 1.63
N ARG A 325 -15.22 -3.11 1.36
CA ARG A 325 -16.64 -3.48 1.28
C ARG A 325 -16.98 -4.41 0.12
N ARG A 326 -16.26 -4.32 -1.01
CA ARG A 326 -16.48 -5.18 -2.19
C ARG A 326 -15.74 -6.51 -2.14
N HIS A 327 -14.81 -6.69 -1.20
CA HIS A 327 -14.08 -7.93 -1.00
C HIS A 327 -14.27 -8.49 0.41
N PRO A 328 -15.53 -8.81 0.81
CA PRO A 328 -15.80 -9.39 2.13
C PRO A 328 -15.19 -10.79 2.32
N HIS A 329 -14.64 -11.39 1.26
CA HIS A 329 -13.89 -12.65 1.30
C HIS A 329 -12.41 -12.50 1.60
N VAL A 330 -11.87 -11.29 1.45
CA VAL A 330 -10.50 -10.97 1.89
C VAL A 330 -10.53 -10.27 3.24
N PHE A 331 -11.48 -9.35 3.45
CA PHE A 331 -11.50 -8.46 4.61
C PHE A 331 -12.66 -8.70 5.60
N GLY A 332 -13.47 -9.74 5.39
CA GLY A 332 -14.61 -10.07 6.25
C GLY A 332 -14.81 -11.58 6.37
N ASP A 333 -16.00 -11.99 6.83
CA ASP A 333 -16.26 -13.38 7.22
C ASP A 333 -16.78 -14.29 6.07
N LYS A 334 -16.96 -13.76 4.85
CA LYS A 334 -17.59 -14.51 3.75
C LYS A 334 -16.55 -15.17 2.86
N ALA A 335 -16.36 -16.48 2.88
CA ALA A 335 -15.48 -17.13 1.91
C ALA A 335 -15.99 -16.98 0.45
N ALA A 336 -15.05 -16.92 -0.50
CA ALA A 336 -15.29 -17.16 -1.93
C ALA A 336 -14.31 -18.25 -2.38
N ALA A 337 -14.79 -19.28 -3.06
CA ALA A 337 -14.00 -20.45 -3.44
C ALA A 337 -13.18 -20.23 -4.72
N ASP A 338 -13.64 -19.36 -5.62
CA ASP A 338 -13.00 -19.09 -6.90
C ASP A 338 -13.28 -17.65 -7.43
N ALA A 339 -12.64 -17.33 -8.57
CA ALA A 339 -12.77 -16.03 -9.21
C ALA A 339 -14.18 -15.73 -9.74
N GLU A 340 -14.94 -16.76 -10.14
CA GLU A 340 -16.30 -16.59 -10.67
C GLU A 340 -17.27 -16.20 -9.54
N GLU A 341 -17.16 -16.87 -8.39
CA GLU A 341 -17.91 -16.53 -7.18
C GLU A 341 -17.53 -15.15 -6.64
N ALA A 342 -16.24 -14.80 -6.65
CA ALA A 342 -15.78 -13.46 -6.26
C ALA A 342 -16.38 -12.37 -7.18
N LEU A 343 -16.41 -12.61 -8.50
CA LEU A 343 -16.98 -11.69 -9.48
C LEU A 343 -18.51 -11.55 -9.31
N ALA A 344 -19.22 -12.66 -9.08
CA ALA A 344 -20.66 -12.65 -8.82
C ALA A 344 -21.01 -11.84 -7.56
N ASN A 345 -20.26 -12.05 -6.47
CA ASN A 345 -20.39 -11.29 -5.23
C ASN A 345 -20.13 -9.78 -5.45
N TRP A 346 -19.11 -9.45 -6.22
CA TRP A 346 -18.78 -8.06 -6.56
C TRP A 346 -19.92 -7.37 -7.34
N HIS A 347 -20.51 -8.06 -8.33
CA HIS A 347 -21.67 -7.54 -9.08
C HIS A 347 -22.90 -7.35 -8.20
N ALA A 348 -23.16 -8.27 -7.27
CA ALA A 348 -24.28 -8.16 -6.33
C ALA A 348 -24.12 -6.96 -5.38
N ILE A 349 -22.92 -6.76 -4.82
CA ILE A 349 -22.62 -5.61 -3.95
C ILE A 349 -22.76 -4.30 -4.72
N LYS A 350 -22.30 -4.24 -5.98
CA LYS A 350 -22.51 -3.07 -6.85
C LYS A 350 -23.98 -2.71 -7.07
N ARG A 351 -24.87 -3.70 -7.15
CA ARG A 351 -26.31 -3.46 -7.32
C ARG A 351 -26.92 -2.84 -6.06
N ILE A 352 -26.59 -3.39 -4.89
CA ILE A 352 -27.05 -2.88 -3.58
C ILE A 352 -26.55 -1.45 -3.33
N GLU A 353 -25.32 -1.12 -3.74
CA GLU A 353 -24.79 0.25 -3.63
C GLU A 353 -25.61 1.28 -4.41
N LYS A 354 -26.10 0.92 -5.61
CA LYS A 354 -26.92 1.82 -6.42
C LYS A 354 -28.29 2.03 -5.77
N GLU A 355 -28.90 0.96 -5.29
CA GLU A 355 -30.16 1.00 -4.53
C GLU A 355 -30.03 1.92 -3.29
N ASN A 356 -28.95 1.80 -2.52
CA ASN A 356 -28.72 2.60 -1.32
C ASN A 356 -28.43 4.09 -1.60
N ARG A 357 -27.93 4.44 -2.79
CA ARG A 357 -27.71 5.84 -3.21
C ARG A 357 -28.99 6.55 -3.63
N GLY A 358 -30.14 5.87 -3.61
CA GLY A 358 -31.39 6.43 -4.11
C GLY A 358 -31.36 6.67 -5.62
N GLU A 359 -30.44 6.02 -6.35
CA GLU A 359 -30.51 5.92 -7.81
C GLU A 359 -31.73 5.03 -8.10
N ASP A 360 -32.86 5.66 -8.41
CA ASP A 360 -34.15 4.98 -8.54
C ASP A 360 -34.09 3.93 -9.67
N VAL A 361 -33.96 2.66 -9.28
CA VAL A 361 -33.82 1.53 -10.21
C VAL A 361 -35.08 1.35 -11.06
N GLN A 362 -36.20 1.98 -10.67
CA GLN A 362 -37.47 1.94 -11.42
C GLN A 362 -37.64 3.08 -12.43
N GLU A 363 -36.96 4.23 -12.28
CA GLU A 363 -37.00 5.36 -13.23
C GLU A 363 -35.72 5.50 -14.07
N ALA A 364 -34.64 4.81 -13.71
CA ALA A 364 -33.43 4.79 -14.52
C ALA A 364 -33.69 4.12 -15.88
N SER A 365 -33.41 4.83 -16.97
CA SER A 365 -33.35 4.23 -18.31
C SER A 365 -32.42 3.01 -18.27
N ALA A 366 -32.74 1.97 -19.03
CA ALA A 366 -31.86 0.80 -19.19
C ALA A 366 -30.43 1.20 -19.61
N LEU A 367 -30.24 2.40 -20.16
CA LEU A 367 -28.96 2.95 -20.60
C LEU A 367 -28.23 3.80 -19.53
N ASP A 368 -28.87 4.16 -18.42
CA ASP A 368 -28.34 5.10 -17.41
C ASP A 368 -27.09 4.58 -16.70
N GLY A 369 -26.12 5.47 -16.48
CA GLY A 369 -24.80 5.15 -15.92
C GLY A 369 -23.74 4.81 -16.97
N ILE A 370 -23.93 5.19 -18.24
CA ILE A 370 -22.84 5.28 -19.23
C ILE A 370 -22.26 6.69 -19.11
N PRO A 371 -20.96 6.86 -18.77
CA PRO A 371 -20.34 8.18 -18.70
C PRO A 371 -20.52 8.93 -20.02
N ARG A 372 -20.86 10.23 -19.93
CA ARG A 372 -21.13 11.05 -21.12
C ARG A 372 -19.91 11.17 -22.04
N ASP A 373 -18.73 11.21 -21.43
CA ASP A 373 -17.44 11.50 -22.06
C ASP A 373 -16.64 10.27 -22.48
N LEU A 374 -17.25 9.07 -22.53
CA LEU A 374 -16.57 7.92 -23.12
C LEU A 374 -16.26 8.16 -24.61
N PRO A 375 -15.12 7.62 -25.11
CA PRO A 375 -14.88 7.48 -26.55
C PRO A 375 -16.09 6.88 -27.26
N ALA A 376 -16.37 7.36 -28.48
CA ALA A 376 -17.62 7.07 -29.17
C ALA A 376 -17.84 5.56 -29.39
N LEU A 377 -16.78 4.80 -29.73
CA LEU A 377 -16.86 3.35 -29.92
C LEU A 377 -17.17 2.63 -28.61
N LEU A 378 -16.45 2.93 -27.54
CA LEU A 378 -16.70 2.33 -26.22
C LEU A 378 -18.08 2.70 -25.67
N LYS A 379 -18.56 3.92 -25.95
CA LYS A 379 -19.91 4.37 -25.60
C LYS A 379 -20.97 3.56 -26.35
N ALA A 380 -20.83 3.41 -27.67
CA ALA A 380 -21.72 2.59 -28.49
C ALA A 380 -21.74 1.12 -28.02
N TRP A 381 -20.56 0.56 -27.72
CA TRP A 381 -20.41 -0.79 -27.19
C TRP A 381 -21.17 -1.00 -25.87
N LYS A 382 -21.05 -0.05 -24.92
CA LYS A 382 -21.76 -0.12 -23.64
C LYS A 382 -23.27 0.09 -23.80
N LEU A 383 -23.70 0.98 -24.69
CA LEU A 383 -25.12 1.19 -25.01
C LEU A 383 -25.74 -0.13 -25.49
N GLN A 384 -25.09 -0.79 -26.45
CA GLN A 384 -25.57 -2.06 -27.02
C GLN A 384 -25.54 -3.21 -26.01
N LYS A 385 -24.49 -3.33 -25.17
CA LYS A 385 -24.46 -4.33 -24.09
C LYS A 385 -25.61 -4.17 -23.10
N LYS A 386 -25.96 -2.93 -22.75
CA LYS A 386 -27.10 -2.67 -21.86
C LYS A 386 -28.44 -2.94 -22.53
N ALA A 387 -28.60 -2.56 -23.79
CA ALA A 387 -29.80 -2.88 -24.56
C ALA A 387 -30.01 -4.39 -24.68
N ALA A 388 -28.94 -5.14 -24.96
CA ALA A 388 -28.96 -6.59 -25.00
C ALA A 388 -29.34 -7.23 -23.65
N ALA A 389 -28.87 -6.66 -22.53
CA ALA A 389 -29.18 -7.15 -21.19
C ALA A 389 -30.68 -7.06 -20.82
N VAL A 390 -31.44 -6.17 -21.48
CA VAL A 390 -32.91 -6.06 -21.33
C VAL A 390 -33.68 -6.80 -22.43
N GLY A 391 -32.99 -7.60 -23.24
CA GLY A 391 -33.58 -8.42 -24.31
C GLY A 391 -33.75 -7.70 -25.65
N PHE A 392 -33.23 -6.49 -25.81
CA PHE A 392 -33.18 -5.81 -27.10
C PHE A 392 -31.87 -6.18 -27.81
N ASP A 393 -31.87 -7.36 -28.45
CA ASP A 393 -30.72 -7.89 -29.19
C ASP A 393 -31.14 -8.69 -30.42
N TRP A 394 -30.21 -8.89 -31.35
CA TRP A 394 -30.35 -9.73 -32.53
C TRP A 394 -30.26 -11.22 -32.18
N ALA A 395 -30.84 -12.08 -33.03
CA ALA A 395 -30.89 -13.52 -32.78
C ALA A 395 -29.58 -14.24 -33.15
N SER A 396 -28.85 -13.71 -34.14
CA SER A 396 -27.63 -14.31 -34.66
C SER A 396 -26.63 -13.27 -35.16
N VAL A 397 -25.37 -13.68 -35.32
CA VAL A 397 -24.32 -12.84 -35.92
C VAL A 397 -24.62 -12.54 -37.40
N ASP A 398 -25.30 -13.44 -38.11
CA ASP A 398 -25.67 -13.27 -39.52
C ASP A 398 -26.64 -12.09 -39.70
N ASP A 399 -27.56 -11.90 -38.76
CA ASP A 399 -28.48 -10.75 -38.77
C ASP A 399 -27.71 -9.42 -38.63
N VAL A 400 -26.63 -9.41 -37.85
CA VAL A 400 -25.78 -8.22 -37.67
C VAL A 400 -24.94 -7.96 -38.93
N PHE A 401 -24.42 -9.00 -39.58
CA PHE A 401 -23.76 -8.86 -40.88
C PHE A 401 -24.73 -8.30 -41.94
N ALA A 402 -25.97 -8.77 -41.96
CA ALA A 402 -27.00 -8.24 -42.86
C ALA A 402 -27.26 -6.75 -42.57
N LYS A 403 -27.34 -6.35 -41.29
CA LYS A 403 -27.51 -4.94 -40.93
C LYS A 403 -26.30 -4.08 -41.32
N VAL A 404 -25.07 -4.55 -41.14
CA VAL A 404 -23.87 -3.83 -41.63
C VAL A 404 -23.93 -3.64 -43.16
N ALA A 405 -24.40 -4.64 -43.91
CA ALA A 405 -24.55 -4.52 -45.36
C ALA A 405 -25.65 -3.53 -45.76
N GLU A 406 -26.75 -3.47 -45.00
CA GLU A 406 -27.83 -2.49 -45.16
C GLU A 406 -27.32 -1.06 -44.96
N GLU A 407 -26.63 -0.78 -43.85
CA GLU A 407 -26.06 0.55 -43.54
C GLU A 407 -25.02 1.02 -44.58
N ILE A 408 -24.28 0.07 -45.18
CA ILE A 408 -23.36 0.38 -46.30
C ILE A 408 -24.14 0.87 -47.52
N GLU A 409 -25.29 0.29 -47.81
CA GLU A 409 -26.10 0.67 -48.96
C GLU A 409 -26.84 1.98 -48.71
N GLU A 410 -27.37 2.19 -47.51
CA GLU A 410 -27.99 3.47 -47.09
C GLU A 410 -26.97 4.63 -47.17
N LEU A 411 -25.74 4.41 -46.71
CA LEU A 411 -24.66 5.40 -46.86
C LEU A 411 -24.33 5.69 -48.34
N ARG A 412 -24.37 4.68 -49.22
CA ARG A 412 -24.12 4.85 -50.66
C ARG A 412 -25.20 5.68 -51.34
N GLU A 413 -26.47 5.43 -51.02
CA GLU A 413 -27.59 6.19 -51.57
C GLU A 413 -27.46 7.69 -51.25
N GLU A 414 -27.00 8.04 -50.04
CA GLU A 414 -26.83 9.43 -49.61
C GLU A 414 -25.55 10.12 -50.13
N LEU A 415 -24.63 9.39 -50.79
CA LEU A 415 -23.51 9.98 -51.53
C LEU A 415 -23.97 10.72 -52.79
N GLU A 416 -25.12 10.36 -53.35
CA GLU A 416 -25.65 10.96 -54.57
C GLU A 416 -26.42 12.27 -54.31
N SER A 417 -26.70 12.61 -53.04
CA SER A 417 -27.44 13.80 -52.61
C SER A 417 -26.54 15.05 -52.51
N PRO A 418 -26.73 16.09 -53.38
CA PRO A 418 -25.96 17.33 -53.31
C PRO A 418 -26.47 18.29 -52.23
N GLY A 419 -25.58 19.15 -51.72
CA GLY A 419 -25.91 20.24 -50.79
C GLY A 419 -25.73 19.91 -49.30
N SER A 420 -26.06 20.87 -48.43
CA SER A 420 -25.87 20.77 -46.97
C SER A 420 -26.79 19.74 -46.30
N GLU A 421 -27.94 19.45 -46.91
CA GLU A 421 -28.86 18.41 -46.44
C GLU A 421 -28.29 17.01 -46.66
N GLY A 422 -27.68 16.76 -47.82
CA GLY A 422 -26.95 15.51 -48.09
C GLY A 422 -25.75 15.32 -47.17
N GLU A 423 -25.06 16.39 -46.75
CA GLU A 423 -23.94 16.29 -45.82
C GLU A 423 -24.37 15.84 -44.42
N ALA A 424 -25.47 16.38 -43.90
CA ALA A 424 -26.02 15.97 -42.62
C ALA A 424 -26.46 14.49 -42.62
N LYS A 425 -27.10 14.05 -43.72
CA LYS A 425 -27.52 12.66 -43.88
C LYS A 425 -26.35 11.70 -43.96
N ARG A 426 -25.34 11.98 -44.79
CA ARG A 426 -24.11 11.18 -44.86
C ARG A 426 -23.43 11.01 -43.50
N ARG A 427 -23.45 12.06 -42.67
CA ARG A 427 -22.92 11.98 -41.30
C ARG A 427 -23.75 11.06 -40.39
N GLY A 428 -25.07 11.06 -40.56
CA GLY A 428 -25.99 10.14 -39.89
C GLY A 428 -25.69 8.69 -40.27
N GLU A 429 -25.79 8.38 -41.57
CA GLU A 429 -25.59 7.02 -42.10
C GLU A 429 -24.18 6.47 -41.80
N LEU A 430 -23.13 7.32 -41.86
CA LEU A 430 -21.79 6.90 -41.44
C LEU A 430 -21.74 6.55 -39.94
N GLY A 431 -22.48 7.31 -39.12
CA GLY A 431 -22.61 7.04 -37.69
C GLY A 431 -23.31 5.71 -37.43
N ASP A 432 -24.39 5.43 -38.15
CA ASP A 432 -25.18 4.19 -38.01
C ASP A 432 -24.41 2.98 -38.52
N LEU A 433 -23.64 3.11 -39.62
CA LEU A 433 -22.68 2.10 -40.06
C LEU A 433 -21.63 1.79 -38.98
N ILE A 434 -21.00 2.81 -38.38
CA ILE A 434 -20.02 2.61 -37.30
C ILE A 434 -20.70 1.93 -36.11
N PHE A 435 -21.93 2.32 -35.77
CA PHE A 435 -22.70 1.71 -34.68
C PHE A 435 -23.02 0.23 -34.98
N ALA A 436 -23.38 -0.11 -36.21
CA ALA A 436 -23.60 -1.49 -36.64
C ALA A 436 -22.31 -2.34 -36.58
N VAL A 437 -21.16 -1.77 -36.98
CA VAL A 437 -19.85 -2.43 -36.86
C VAL A 437 -19.47 -2.69 -35.39
N VAL A 438 -19.74 -1.74 -34.49
CA VAL A 438 -19.57 -1.94 -33.04
C VAL A 438 -20.44 -3.09 -32.53
N ASN A 439 -21.66 -3.23 -33.07
CA ASN A 439 -22.55 -4.32 -32.71
C ASN A 439 -22.03 -5.68 -33.23
N LEU A 440 -21.46 -5.70 -34.43
CA LEU A 440 -20.81 -6.89 -34.97
C LEU A 440 -19.64 -7.32 -34.08
N ALA A 441 -18.78 -6.39 -33.69
CA ALA A 441 -17.69 -6.66 -32.76
C ALA A 441 -18.20 -7.28 -31.45
N ARG A 442 -19.41 -6.91 -30.98
CA ARG A 442 -20.02 -7.43 -29.75
C ARG A 442 -20.42 -8.88 -29.85
N PHE A 443 -21.00 -9.25 -30.99
CA PHE A 443 -21.29 -10.65 -31.29
C PHE A 443 -20.02 -11.48 -31.45
N LEU A 444 -18.96 -10.89 -31.99
CA LEU A 444 -17.64 -11.53 -32.09
C LEU A 444 -16.89 -11.56 -30.75
N LYS A 445 -17.39 -10.89 -29.72
CA LYS A 445 -16.77 -10.73 -28.40
C LYS A 445 -15.38 -10.06 -28.46
N VAL A 446 -15.20 -9.13 -29.39
CA VAL A 446 -13.97 -8.36 -29.59
C VAL A 446 -14.21 -6.90 -29.22
N ASP A 447 -13.44 -6.33 -28.29
CA ASP A 447 -13.62 -4.92 -27.94
C ASP A 447 -13.26 -4.01 -29.15
N PRO A 448 -14.17 -3.12 -29.59
CA PRO A 448 -14.00 -2.35 -30.82
C PRO A 448 -12.94 -1.26 -30.67
N GLU A 449 -12.73 -0.74 -29.45
CA GLU A 449 -11.71 0.27 -29.19
C GLU A 449 -10.32 -0.38 -29.32
N GLU A 450 -10.13 -1.54 -28.67
CA GLU A 450 -8.91 -2.35 -28.74
C GLU A 450 -8.62 -2.82 -30.17
N ALA A 451 -9.63 -3.30 -30.89
CA ALA A 451 -9.47 -3.76 -32.27
C ALA A 451 -9.04 -2.63 -33.22
N LEU A 452 -9.57 -1.41 -33.01
CA LEU A 452 -9.17 -0.25 -33.79
C LEU A 452 -7.78 0.23 -33.40
N ALA A 453 -7.44 0.26 -32.10
CA ALA A 453 -6.11 0.59 -31.61
C ALA A 453 -5.04 -0.31 -32.25
N LEU A 454 -5.24 -1.64 -32.24
CA LEU A 454 -4.36 -2.60 -32.92
C LEU A 454 -4.25 -2.38 -34.43
N THR A 455 -5.29 -1.80 -35.06
CA THR A 455 -5.26 -1.49 -36.50
C THR A 455 -4.50 -0.20 -36.76
N ASN A 456 -4.66 0.81 -35.91
CA ASN A 456 -3.91 2.06 -35.95
C ASN A 456 -2.42 1.81 -35.75
N GLN A 457 -2.04 0.94 -34.80
CA GLN A 457 -0.65 0.54 -34.60
C GLN A 457 -0.07 -0.10 -35.85
N LYS A 458 -0.74 -1.11 -36.42
CA LYS A 458 -0.32 -1.73 -37.68
C LYS A 458 -0.20 -0.73 -38.84
N PHE A 459 -1.04 0.30 -38.88
CA PHE A 459 -0.94 1.35 -39.87
C PHE A 459 0.33 2.18 -39.63
N SER A 460 0.55 2.62 -38.38
CA SER A 460 1.73 3.37 -37.94
C SER A 460 3.03 2.62 -38.27
N ASP A 461 3.16 1.36 -37.87
CA ASP A 461 4.34 0.53 -38.10
C ASP A 461 4.67 0.42 -39.60
N ARG A 462 3.64 0.17 -40.41
CA ARG A 462 3.80 0.07 -41.87
C ARG A 462 4.17 1.42 -42.48
N PHE A 463 3.63 2.50 -41.97
CA PHE A 463 3.94 3.84 -42.47
C PHE A 463 5.39 4.23 -42.11
N HIS A 464 5.83 3.95 -40.87
CA HIS A 464 7.23 4.09 -40.48
C HIS A 464 8.17 3.26 -41.34
N TYR A 465 7.78 2.02 -41.69
CA TYR A 465 8.56 1.21 -42.62
C TYR A 465 8.71 1.88 -44.00
N ILE A 466 7.63 2.46 -44.54
CA ILE A 466 7.67 3.22 -45.80
C ILE A 466 8.64 4.41 -45.66
N GLU A 467 8.50 5.20 -44.59
CA GLU A 467 9.34 6.38 -44.36
C GLU A 467 10.83 6.01 -44.26
N GLN A 468 11.15 4.95 -43.52
CA GLN A 468 12.53 4.47 -43.40
C GLN A 468 13.11 4.05 -44.75
N ASN A 469 12.34 3.33 -45.57
CA ASN A 469 12.80 2.87 -46.88
C ASN A 469 13.01 4.01 -47.88
N ILE A 470 12.10 5.00 -47.90
CA ILE A 470 12.24 6.22 -48.72
C ILE A 470 13.46 7.02 -48.28
N ARG A 471 13.67 7.14 -46.96
CA ARG A 471 14.83 7.83 -46.39
C ARG A 471 16.14 7.14 -46.75
N LEU A 472 16.19 5.80 -46.72
CA LEU A 472 17.35 5.01 -47.15
C LEU A 472 17.70 5.23 -48.64
N LYS A 473 16.69 5.51 -49.48
CA LYS A 473 16.88 5.91 -50.88
C LYS A 473 17.25 7.39 -51.07
N GLY A 474 17.30 8.19 -50.01
CA GLY A 474 17.58 9.62 -50.08
C GLY A 474 16.48 10.43 -50.77
N GLN A 475 15.25 9.93 -50.78
CA GLN A 475 14.08 10.59 -51.35
C GLN A 475 13.25 11.28 -50.26
N GLU A 476 12.38 12.21 -50.68
CA GLU A 476 11.38 12.84 -49.81
C GLU A 476 10.00 12.24 -50.10
N MET A 477 9.21 12.02 -49.05
CA MET A 477 7.89 11.37 -49.12
C MET A 477 6.91 12.10 -50.06
N ASP A 478 6.90 13.43 -50.01
CA ASP A 478 6.03 14.30 -50.84
C ASP A 478 6.35 14.25 -52.35
N LYS A 479 7.52 13.74 -52.71
CA LYS A 479 7.99 13.57 -54.09
C LYS A 479 7.95 12.12 -54.57
N THR A 480 7.49 11.20 -53.72
CA THR A 480 7.40 9.76 -54.04
C THR A 480 6.04 9.44 -54.67
N GLY A 481 6.04 8.68 -55.77
CA GLY A 481 4.81 8.31 -56.46
C GLY A 481 3.99 7.28 -55.67
N ILE A 482 2.65 7.32 -55.81
CA ILE A 482 1.75 6.42 -55.06
C ILE A 482 2.03 4.94 -55.34
N ASP A 483 2.49 4.58 -56.54
CA ASP A 483 2.84 3.21 -56.89
C ASP A 483 4.05 2.70 -56.08
N GLU A 484 5.00 3.60 -55.78
CA GLU A 484 6.18 3.27 -54.96
C GLU A 484 5.83 3.22 -53.47
N LEU A 485 4.94 4.11 -53.00
CA LEU A 485 4.38 4.03 -51.64
C LEU A 485 3.60 2.72 -51.42
N GLU A 486 2.77 2.34 -52.39
CA GLU A 486 1.99 1.09 -52.34
C GLU A 486 2.90 -0.15 -52.40
N PHE A 487 3.99 -0.10 -53.18
CA PHE A 487 5.00 -1.16 -53.17
C PHE A 487 5.56 -1.39 -51.76
N TYR A 488 6.01 -0.32 -51.09
CA TYR A 488 6.54 -0.42 -49.73
C TYR A 488 5.48 -0.80 -48.69
N TRP A 489 4.23 -0.36 -48.88
CA TRP A 489 3.11 -0.78 -48.04
C TRP A 489 2.85 -2.29 -48.13
N GLN A 490 2.91 -2.86 -49.33
CA GLN A 490 2.75 -4.30 -49.53
C GLN A 490 3.97 -5.09 -49.01
N GLU A 491 5.17 -4.55 -49.12
CA GLU A 491 6.35 -5.13 -48.46
C GLU A 491 6.19 -5.15 -46.94
N ALA A 492 5.78 -4.03 -46.32
CA ALA A 492 5.56 -3.93 -44.88
C ALA A 492 4.53 -4.95 -44.36
N LYS A 493 3.47 -5.22 -45.15
CA LYS A 493 2.49 -6.28 -44.83
C LYS A 493 3.09 -7.69 -44.80
N ASN A 494 4.12 -7.94 -45.59
CA ASN A 494 4.77 -9.25 -45.68
C ASN A 494 5.81 -9.44 -44.57
N VAL A 495 6.54 -8.39 -44.20
CA VAL A 495 7.49 -8.43 -43.08
C VAL A 495 6.77 -8.82 -41.79
N GLY A 496 5.68 -8.13 -41.44
CA GLY A 496 4.88 -8.42 -40.22
C GLY A 496 4.11 -9.75 -40.22
N LYS A 497 4.10 -10.52 -41.33
CA LYS A 497 3.55 -11.88 -41.38
C LYS A 497 4.59 -12.97 -41.10
N THR A 498 5.88 -12.62 -41.14
CA THR A 498 6.98 -13.59 -41.01
C THR A 498 7.49 -13.68 -39.56
N GLU A 499 7.08 -12.74 -38.70
CA GLU A 499 7.44 -12.65 -37.27
C GLU A 499 6.32 -13.13 -36.31
N LYS A 500 5.17 -13.57 -36.84
CA LYS A 500 4.13 -14.30 -36.10
C LYS A 500 4.22 -15.78 -36.37
#